data_AF-A0A8T3MIR3-F1
#
_entry.id   AF-A0A8T3MIR3-F1
#
_cell.length_a   1.000
_cell.length_b   1.000
_cell.length_c   1.000
_cell.angle_alpha   90.00
_cell.angle_beta   90.00
_cell.angle_gamma   90.00
#
_symmetry.space_group_name_H-M   'P 1'
#
loop_
_entity.id
_entity.type
_entity.pdbx_description
1 polymer ?
#
loop_
_entity_poly.entity_id
_entity_poly.type
_entity_poly.pdbx_seq_one_letter_code
_entity_poly.pdbx_strand_id
1 'polypeptide(L)'
;MRYGCFAPLALVGGAVWAVRAWITTMDPTYWSPTSMLDYTAVALGSAGLITLALCIWRLRVVRRFAVSRGGAAAAFGLGAAGIANLVEDGLGFKSLGFVYVGAILVGTFALIPLGVGLARAKARLFAAAVLLTFAGLILTSTWYGNLILAGTWVSAGLLHLAGAFPLARDDTPADQPKTV
;
A
#
# COMPACT_ATOMS: atom_id res chain seq x y z
N MET A 1 -24.75 6.45 -4.14
CA MET A 1 -23.63 5.88 -3.37
C MET A 1 -22.40 5.85 -4.27
N ARG A 2 -21.54 6.87 -4.20
CA ARG A 2 -20.23 6.82 -4.87
C ARG A 2 -19.25 6.23 -3.86
N TYR A 3 -19.23 4.90 -3.72
CA TYR A 3 -18.14 4.26 -2.98
C TYR A 3 -16.84 4.68 -3.66
N GLY A 4 -15.99 5.42 -2.94
CA GLY A 4 -14.71 5.86 -3.46
C GLY A 4 -13.90 4.66 -3.96
N CYS A 5 -12.95 4.89 -4.87
CA CYS A 5 -12.13 3.82 -5.44
C CYS A 5 -11.25 3.09 -4.39
N PHE A 6 -11.30 3.47 -3.11
CA PHE A 6 -10.49 2.89 -2.04
C PHE A 6 -10.78 1.41 -1.81
N ALA A 7 -12.05 1.01 -1.61
CA ALA A 7 -12.37 -0.39 -1.37
C ALA A 7 -11.91 -1.31 -2.51
N PRO A 8 -12.23 -1.01 -3.79
CA PRO A 8 -11.70 -1.77 -4.91
C PRO A 8 -10.17 -1.84 -4.92
N LEU A 9 -9.48 -0.72 -4.69
CA LEU A 9 -8.01 -0.69 -4.64
C LEU A 9 -7.44 -1.54 -3.51
N ALA A 10 -8.02 -1.46 -2.32
CA ALA A 10 -7.58 -2.20 -1.14
C ALA A 10 -7.81 -3.71 -1.32
N LEU A 11 -8.95 -4.11 -1.89
CA LEU A 11 -9.26 -5.51 -2.19
C LEU A 11 -8.33 -6.08 -3.27
N VAL A 12 -8.10 -5.33 -4.35
CA VAL A 12 -7.17 -5.74 -5.42
C VAL A 12 -5.75 -5.85 -4.87
N GLY A 13 -5.28 -4.84 -4.12
CA GLY A 13 -3.96 -4.88 -3.49
C GLY A 13 -3.82 -6.07 -2.54
N GLY A 14 -4.84 -6.31 -1.71
CA GLY A 14 -4.88 -7.46 -0.81
C GLY A 14 -4.82 -8.81 -1.55
N ALA A 15 -5.56 -8.95 -2.65
CA ALA A 15 -5.53 -10.15 -3.50
C ALA A 15 -4.16 -10.35 -4.17
N VAL A 16 -3.53 -9.28 -4.68
CA VAL A 16 -2.18 -9.32 -5.25
C VAL A 16 -1.16 -9.83 -4.22
N TRP A 17 -1.22 -9.31 -2.99
CA TRP A 17 -0.35 -9.77 -1.90
C TRP A 17 -0.65 -11.22 -1.49
N ALA A 18 -1.90 -11.67 -1.54
CA ALA A 18 -2.28 -13.06 -1.25
C ALA A 18 -1.69 -14.02 -2.29
N VAL A 19 -1.81 -13.70 -3.59
CA VAL A 19 -1.22 -14.50 -4.67
C VAL A 19 0.30 -14.50 -4.55
N ARG A 20 0.92 -13.36 -4.24
CA ARG A 20 2.37 -13.31 -4.00
C ARG A 20 2.79 -14.14 -2.78
N ALA A 21 2.01 -14.13 -1.70
CA ALA A 21 2.27 -14.94 -0.52
C ALA A 21 2.29 -16.43 -0.86
N TRP A 22 1.29 -16.88 -1.63
CA TRP A 22 1.21 -18.25 -2.14
C TRP A 22 2.42 -18.60 -3.01
N ILE A 23 2.81 -17.74 -3.95
CA ILE A 23 4.00 -17.97 -4.78
C ILE A 23 5.26 -18.04 -3.92
N THR A 24 5.37 -17.24 -2.87
CA THR A 24 6.53 -17.23 -1.97
C THR A 24 6.70 -18.56 -1.21
N THR A 25 5.65 -19.39 -1.04
CA THR A 25 5.80 -20.72 -0.43
C THR A 25 6.43 -21.75 -1.36
N MET A 26 6.62 -21.41 -2.63
CA MET A 26 7.23 -22.29 -3.65
C MET A 26 8.73 -21.98 -3.86
N ASP A 27 9.34 -21.21 -2.96
CA ASP A 27 10.75 -20.75 -3.01
C ASP A 27 11.22 -20.13 -4.35
N PRO A 28 10.49 -19.15 -4.91
CA PRO A 28 10.95 -18.42 -6.10
C PRO A 28 12.18 -17.57 -5.79
N THR A 29 13.14 -17.53 -6.72
CA THR A 29 14.35 -16.69 -6.62
C THR A 29 14.09 -15.31 -7.21
N TYR A 30 13.23 -14.54 -6.55
CA TYR A 30 12.76 -13.24 -7.08
C TYR A 30 13.86 -12.16 -7.18
N TRP A 31 14.96 -12.28 -6.43
CA TRP A 31 16.11 -11.35 -6.52
C TRP A 31 17.04 -11.64 -7.71
N SER A 32 16.79 -12.74 -8.42
CA SER A 32 17.52 -13.12 -9.63
C SER A 32 16.59 -13.95 -10.51
N PRO A 33 15.58 -13.33 -11.14
CA PRO A 33 14.51 -14.04 -11.81
C PRO A 33 15.04 -14.83 -13.01
N THR A 34 14.76 -16.14 -13.03
CA THR A 34 15.16 -17.04 -14.13
C THR A 34 13.98 -17.82 -14.71
N SER A 35 12.88 -17.91 -13.97
CA SER A 35 11.65 -18.60 -14.38
C SER A 35 10.47 -17.64 -14.54
N MET A 36 9.44 -18.06 -15.29
CA MET A 36 8.18 -17.31 -15.39
C MET A 36 7.54 -17.04 -14.02
N LEU A 37 7.73 -17.96 -13.06
CA LEU A 37 7.22 -17.81 -11.70
C LEU A 37 7.93 -16.66 -10.97
N ASP A 38 9.26 -16.53 -11.14
CA ASP A 38 10.02 -15.43 -10.54
C ASP A 38 9.59 -14.08 -11.10
N TYR A 39 9.48 -13.95 -12.43
CA TYR A 39 9.00 -12.72 -13.07
C TYR A 39 7.56 -12.38 -12.64
N THR A 40 6.71 -13.38 -12.43
CA THR A 40 5.36 -13.18 -11.89
C THR A 40 5.41 -12.66 -10.46
N ALA A 41 6.29 -13.19 -9.61
CA ALA A 41 6.47 -12.73 -8.24
C ALA A 41 6.98 -11.27 -8.18
N VAL A 42 7.89 -10.89 -9.09
CA VAL A 42 8.38 -9.51 -9.28
C VAL A 42 7.24 -8.58 -9.70
N ALA A 43 6.45 -8.97 -10.71
CA ALA A 43 5.32 -8.17 -11.20
C ALA A 43 4.26 -7.98 -10.11
N LEU A 44 3.91 -9.04 -9.36
CA LEU A 44 2.99 -8.95 -8.23
C LEU A 44 3.54 -8.10 -7.09
N GLY A 45 4.83 -8.20 -6.77
CA GLY A 45 5.47 -7.33 -5.78
C GLY A 45 5.36 -5.86 -6.17
N SER A 46 5.65 -5.55 -7.44
CA SER A 46 5.57 -4.21 -8.01
C SER A 46 4.13 -3.66 -7.99
N ALA A 47 3.17 -4.45 -8.45
CA ALA A 47 1.75 -4.10 -8.41
C ALA A 47 1.24 -3.93 -6.97
N GLY A 48 1.71 -4.78 -6.04
CA GLY A 48 1.43 -4.68 -4.62
C GLY A 48 1.90 -3.35 -4.05
N LEU A 49 3.14 -2.94 -4.33
CA LEU A 49 3.68 -1.64 -3.87
C LEU A 49 2.93 -0.44 -4.46
N ILE A 50 2.58 -0.49 -5.75
CA ILE A 50 1.82 0.57 -6.41
C ILE A 50 0.40 0.68 -5.82
N THR A 51 -0.29 -0.44 -5.60
CA THR A 51 -1.62 -0.43 -4.97
C THR A 51 -1.56 0.09 -3.53
N LEU A 52 -0.54 -0.30 -2.75
CA LEU A 52 -0.30 0.28 -1.42
C LEU A 52 -0.12 1.80 -1.49
N ALA A 53 0.70 2.29 -2.42
CA ALA A 53 0.92 3.72 -2.62
C ALA A 53 -0.39 4.47 -2.87
N LEU A 54 -1.25 3.94 -3.75
CA LEU A 54 -2.55 4.54 -4.06
C LEU A 54 -3.49 4.53 -2.84
N CYS A 55 -3.53 3.43 -2.09
CA CYS A 55 -4.31 3.33 -0.87
C CYS A 55 -3.85 4.34 0.19
N ILE A 56 -2.55 4.41 0.48
CA ILE A 56 -1.96 5.38 1.41
C ILE A 56 -2.21 6.81 0.94
N TRP A 57 -2.11 7.07 -0.37
CA TRP A 57 -2.40 8.37 -0.94
C TRP A 57 -3.84 8.81 -0.69
N ARG A 58 -4.81 7.88 -0.73
CA ARG A 58 -6.21 8.17 -0.38
C ARG A 58 -6.39 8.43 1.11
N LEU A 59 -5.68 7.69 1.98
CA LEU A 59 -5.72 7.93 3.44
C LEU A 59 -5.24 9.34 3.82
N ARG A 60 -4.22 9.86 3.12
CA ARG A 60 -3.62 11.18 3.43
C ARG A 60 -4.61 12.34 3.25
N VAL A 61 -5.59 12.20 2.35
CA VAL A 61 -6.53 13.28 1.99
C VAL A 61 -7.51 13.58 3.12
N VAL A 62 -7.64 12.65 4.09
CA VAL A 62 -8.68 12.65 5.11
C VAL A 62 -8.25 13.34 6.42
N ARG A 63 -6.96 13.68 6.61
CA ARG A 63 -6.43 14.10 7.93
C ARG A 63 -5.43 15.27 7.84
N ARG A 64 -5.25 15.97 8.98
CA ARG A 64 -4.47 17.21 9.15
C ARG A 64 -3.04 17.15 8.57
N PHE A 65 -2.49 18.34 8.29
CA PHE A 65 -1.21 18.61 7.59
C PHE A 65 0.02 17.77 7.99
N ALA A 66 0.18 17.36 9.25
CA ALA A 66 1.31 16.50 9.65
C ALA A 66 1.18 15.07 9.11
N VAL A 67 -0.06 14.54 9.05
CA VAL A 67 -0.38 13.23 8.46
C VAL A 67 -0.20 13.28 6.94
N SER A 68 -0.42 14.44 6.32
CA SER A 68 -0.32 14.59 4.86
C SER A 68 1.11 14.52 4.33
N ARG A 69 2.12 15.00 5.09
CA ARG A 69 3.54 14.90 4.69
C ARG A 69 4.07 13.47 4.78
N GLY A 70 3.86 12.80 5.92
CA GLY A 70 4.25 11.40 6.09
C GLY A 70 3.53 10.48 5.11
N GLY A 71 2.23 10.70 4.89
CA GLY A 71 1.45 9.97 3.89
C GLY A 71 1.92 10.19 2.45
N ALA A 72 2.32 11.42 2.10
CA ALA A 72 2.88 11.70 0.77
C ALA A 72 4.23 11.00 0.57
N ALA A 73 5.15 11.11 1.55
CA ALA A 73 6.45 10.44 1.48
C ALA A 73 6.30 8.91 1.36
N ALA A 74 5.41 8.32 2.17
CA ALA A 74 5.09 6.90 2.10
C ALA A 74 4.54 6.50 0.72
N ALA A 75 3.53 7.21 0.22
CA ALA A 75 2.92 6.92 -1.07
C ALA A 75 3.90 7.06 -2.24
N PHE A 76 4.67 8.16 -2.29
CA PHE A 76 5.66 8.35 -3.35
C PHE A 76 6.79 7.31 -3.28
N GLY A 77 7.31 7.01 -2.08
CA GLY A 77 8.35 6.01 -1.90
C GLY A 77 7.89 4.61 -2.34
N LEU A 78 6.71 4.18 -1.90
CA LEU A 78 6.15 2.88 -2.30
C LEU A 78 5.84 2.83 -3.80
N GLY A 79 5.29 3.89 -4.38
CA GLY A 79 4.98 3.95 -5.81
C GLY A 79 6.24 3.92 -6.68
N ALA A 80 7.25 4.72 -6.31
CA ALA A 80 8.54 4.73 -6.99
C ALA A 80 9.27 3.40 -6.84
N ALA A 81 9.22 2.77 -5.67
CA ALA A 81 9.77 1.43 -5.47
C ALA A 81 9.09 0.39 -6.37
N GLY A 82 7.75 0.38 -6.43
CA GLY A 82 7.03 -0.54 -7.31
C GLY A 82 7.38 -0.36 -8.79
N ILE A 83 7.49 0.88 -9.26
CA ILE A 83 7.88 1.17 -10.65
C ILE A 83 9.35 0.77 -10.89
N ALA A 84 10.26 1.14 -10.00
CA ALA A 84 11.68 0.82 -10.13
C ALA A 84 11.91 -0.70 -10.16
N ASN A 85 11.27 -1.44 -9.25
CA ASN A 85 11.34 -2.91 -9.20
C ASN A 85 10.83 -3.56 -10.49
N LEU A 86 9.72 -3.05 -11.04
CA LEU A 86 9.17 -3.58 -12.31
C LEU A 86 10.12 -3.32 -13.48
N VAL A 87 10.75 -2.15 -13.55
CA VAL A 87 11.64 -1.79 -14.66
C VAL A 87 13.01 -2.45 -14.51
N GLU A 88 13.53 -2.60 -13.30
CA GLU A 88 14.79 -3.30 -13.02
C GLU A 88 14.67 -4.78 -13.36
N ASP A 89 13.82 -5.50 -12.65
CA ASP A 89 13.74 -6.95 -12.74
C ASP A 89 12.84 -7.42 -13.89
N GLY A 90 11.84 -6.63 -14.27
CA GLY A 90 10.92 -6.97 -15.36
C GLY A 90 11.42 -6.57 -16.75
N LEU A 91 12.21 -5.50 -16.87
CA LEU A 91 12.73 -5.00 -18.15
C LEU A 91 14.26 -5.07 -18.26
N GLY A 92 14.97 -5.44 -17.20
CA GLY A 92 16.43 -5.68 -17.20
C GLY A 92 17.30 -4.45 -16.94
N PHE A 93 16.74 -3.32 -16.49
CA PHE A 93 17.49 -2.08 -16.23
C PHE A 93 18.14 -2.08 -14.84
N LYS A 94 19.25 -2.80 -14.68
CA LYS A 94 19.98 -3.00 -13.40
C LYS A 94 20.37 -1.72 -12.65
N SER A 95 20.46 -0.57 -13.31
CA SER A 95 20.79 0.71 -12.65
C SER A 95 19.69 1.21 -11.70
N LEU A 96 18.46 0.68 -11.82
CA LEU A 96 17.33 1.10 -11.00
C LEU A 96 17.27 0.45 -9.62
N GLY A 97 18.13 -0.53 -9.31
CA GLY A 97 18.18 -1.14 -7.98
C GLY A 97 18.45 -0.14 -6.86
N PHE A 98 19.33 0.84 -7.08
CA PHE A 98 19.56 1.90 -6.10
C PHE A 98 18.31 2.77 -5.88
N VAL A 99 17.54 3.03 -6.94
CA VAL A 99 16.29 3.78 -6.87
C VAL A 99 15.24 2.98 -6.10
N TYR A 100 15.11 1.68 -6.40
CA TYR A 100 14.23 0.78 -5.68
C TYR A 100 14.55 0.77 -4.18
N VAL A 101 15.81 0.52 -3.79
CA VAL A 101 16.25 0.46 -2.39
C VAL A 101 16.00 1.79 -1.67
N GLY A 102 16.37 2.92 -2.28
CA GLY A 102 16.13 4.24 -1.68
C GLY A 102 14.63 4.52 -1.49
N ALA A 103 13.84 4.25 -2.52
CA ALA A 103 12.40 4.51 -2.51
C ALA A 103 11.64 3.61 -1.53
N ILE A 104 11.97 2.31 -1.46
CA ILE A 104 11.30 1.38 -0.54
C ILE A 104 11.64 1.68 0.91
N LEU A 105 12.88 2.10 1.22
CA LEU A 105 13.25 2.54 2.56
C LEU A 105 12.48 3.79 2.96
N VAL A 106 12.48 4.84 2.12
CA VAL A 106 11.72 6.07 2.40
C VAL A 106 10.23 5.76 2.56
N GLY A 107 9.67 4.97 1.64
CA GLY A 107 8.26 4.59 1.64
C GLY A 107 7.86 3.85 2.92
N THR A 108 8.65 2.84 3.30
CA THR A 108 8.40 1.97 4.45
C THR A 108 8.57 2.72 5.76
N PHE A 109 9.68 3.42 5.97
CA PHE A 109 9.93 4.12 7.23
C PHE A 109 9.01 5.34 7.45
N ALA A 110 8.51 5.96 6.38
CA ALA A 110 7.50 7.02 6.49
C ALA A 110 6.14 6.51 7.02
N LEU A 111 5.87 5.20 6.96
CA LEU A 111 4.65 4.61 7.52
C LEU A 111 4.61 4.70 9.06
N ILE A 112 5.77 4.70 9.74
CA ILE A 112 5.83 4.77 11.20
C ILE A 112 5.24 6.10 11.73
N PRO A 113 5.77 7.29 11.38
CA PRO A 113 5.22 8.55 11.84
C PRO A 113 3.78 8.76 11.33
N LEU A 114 3.43 8.22 10.15
CA LEU A 114 2.06 8.23 9.66
C LEU A 114 1.11 7.45 10.58
N GLY A 115 1.45 6.20 10.92
CA GLY A 115 0.67 5.34 11.79
C GLY A 115 0.52 5.93 13.20
N VAL A 116 1.60 6.45 13.77
CA VAL A 116 1.58 7.16 15.07
C VAL A 116 0.70 8.41 15.01
N GLY A 117 0.80 9.19 13.94
CA GLY A 117 -0.05 10.36 13.71
C GLY A 117 -1.54 10.02 13.62
N LEU A 118 -1.87 8.94 12.91
CA LEU A 118 -3.24 8.42 12.82
C LEU A 118 -3.75 7.92 14.18
N ALA A 119 -2.93 7.22 14.95
CA ALA A 119 -3.28 6.75 16.29
C ALA A 119 -3.59 7.93 17.23
N ARG A 120 -2.74 8.96 17.23
CA ARG A 120 -2.93 10.20 18.01
C ARG A 120 -4.18 10.97 17.58
N ALA A 121 -4.52 10.94 16.29
CA ALA A 121 -5.75 11.51 15.75
C ALA A 121 -7.01 10.65 16.00
N LYS A 122 -6.93 9.64 16.87
CA LYS A 122 -7.98 8.68 17.21
C LYS A 122 -8.50 7.86 16.01
N ALA A 123 -7.73 7.78 14.93
CA ALA A 123 -8.02 6.99 13.73
C ALA A 123 -7.43 5.57 13.87
N ARG A 124 -7.81 4.85 14.92
CA ARG A 124 -7.12 3.61 15.36
C ARG A 124 -7.07 2.51 14.28
N LEU A 125 -8.16 2.31 13.54
CA LEU A 125 -8.19 1.30 12.46
C LEU A 125 -7.22 1.64 11.33
N PHE A 126 -7.15 2.91 10.92
CA PHE A 126 -6.20 3.38 9.92
C PHE A 126 -4.75 3.24 10.41
N ALA A 127 -4.50 3.58 11.67
CA ALA A 127 -3.20 3.42 12.28
C ALA A 127 -2.76 1.95 12.29
N ALA A 128 -3.66 1.04 12.69
CA ALA A 128 -3.40 -0.40 12.67
C ALA A 128 -3.07 -0.88 11.25
N ALA A 129 -3.86 -0.50 10.25
CA ALA A 129 -3.60 -0.88 8.86
C ALA A 129 -2.23 -0.38 8.36
N VAL A 130 -1.86 0.87 8.68
CA VAL A 130 -0.57 1.44 8.30
C VAL A 130 0.60 0.75 9.02
N LEU A 131 0.49 0.47 10.32
CA LEU A 131 1.55 -0.19 11.09
C LEU A 131 1.70 -1.68 10.73
N LEU A 132 0.60 -2.37 10.45
CA LEU A 132 0.64 -3.72 9.90
C LEU A 132 1.24 -3.73 8.49
N THR A 133 0.99 -2.69 7.67
CA THR A 133 1.68 -2.54 6.38
C THR A 133 3.19 -2.41 6.56
N PHE A 134 3.65 -1.60 7.53
CA PHE A 134 5.07 -1.52 7.87
C PHE A 134 5.64 -2.90 8.24
N ALA A 135 4.99 -3.62 9.16
CA ALA A 135 5.43 -4.95 9.58
C ALA A 135 5.49 -5.94 8.39
N GLY A 136 4.45 -5.94 7.55
CA GLY A 136 4.39 -6.79 6.35
C GLY A 136 5.48 -6.46 5.33
N LEU A 137 5.83 -5.18 5.14
CA LEU A 137 6.91 -4.76 4.24
C LEU A 137 8.30 -5.16 4.77
N ILE A 138 8.56 -5.03 6.08
CA ILE A 138 9.81 -5.50 6.70
C ILE A 138 9.98 -7.02 6.50
N LEU A 139 8.88 -7.76 6.51
CA LEU A 139 8.84 -9.21 6.39
C LEU A 139 8.52 -9.68 4.96
N THR A 140 8.56 -8.80 3.96
CA THR A 140 8.02 -9.08 2.61
C THR A 140 8.79 -10.16 1.84
N SER A 141 10.02 -10.48 2.28
CA SER A 141 10.82 -11.60 1.78
C SER A 141 10.26 -12.97 2.20
N THR A 142 9.26 -12.98 3.07
CA THR A 142 8.62 -14.20 3.61
C THR A 142 7.15 -14.26 3.21
N TRP A 143 6.61 -15.48 3.10
CA TRP A 143 5.20 -15.68 2.76
C TRP A 143 4.25 -15.06 3.81
N TYR A 144 4.61 -15.11 5.09
CA TYR A 144 3.78 -14.57 6.17
C TYR A 144 3.77 -13.03 6.18
N GLY A 145 4.87 -12.37 5.81
CA GLY A 145 4.87 -10.91 5.61
C GLY A 145 3.89 -10.48 4.50
N ASN A 146 3.86 -11.24 3.39
CA ASN A 146 2.90 -11.04 2.31
C ASN A 146 1.45 -11.32 2.76
N LEU A 147 1.22 -12.31 3.62
CA LEU A 147 -0.10 -12.54 4.21
C LEU A 147 -0.56 -11.42 5.15
N ILE A 148 0.35 -10.83 5.93
CA ILE A 148 0.03 -9.65 6.75
C ILE A 148 -0.47 -8.51 5.85
N LEU A 149 0.21 -8.26 4.73
CA LEU A 149 -0.22 -7.25 3.74
C LEU A 149 -1.58 -7.61 3.14
N ALA A 150 -1.75 -8.86 2.72
CA ALA A 150 -3.00 -9.35 2.15
C ALA A 150 -4.18 -9.16 3.11
N GLY A 151 -4.07 -9.71 4.33
CA GLY A 151 -5.11 -9.62 5.35
C GLY A 151 -5.42 -8.18 5.72
N THR A 152 -4.39 -7.35 5.91
CA THR A 152 -4.57 -5.94 6.27
C THR A 152 -5.43 -5.19 5.24
N TRP A 153 -5.13 -5.32 3.96
CA TRP A 153 -5.79 -4.54 2.92
C TRP A 153 -7.12 -5.14 2.46
N VAL A 154 -7.27 -6.47 2.50
CA VAL A 154 -8.58 -7.11 2.36
C VAL A 154 -9.51 -6.64 3.48
N SER A 155 -9.08 -6.71 4.75
CA SER A 155 -9.89 -6.25 5.88
C SER A 155 -10.21 -4.77 5.79
N ALA A 156 -9.26 -3.91 5.42
CA ALA A 156 -9.52 -2.48 5.24
C ALA A 156 -10.56 -2.21 4.15
N GLY A 157 -10.49 -2.93 3.01
CA GLY A 157 -11.46 -2.82 1.92
C GLY A 157 -12.86 -3.27 2.34
N LEU A 158 -12.98 -4.43 3.01
CA LEU A 158 -14.25 -4.96 3.50
C LEU A 158 -14.87 -4.05 4.57
N LEU A 159 -14.08 -3.56 5.53
CA LEU A 159 -14.55 -2.62 6.56
C LEU A 159 -14.99 -1.28 5.94
N HIS A 160 -14.36 -0.84 4.86
CA HIS A 160 -14.78 0.36 4.13
C HIS A 160 -16.14 0.16 3.46
N LEU A 161 -16.35 -0.98 2.79
CA LEU A 161 -17.65 -1.33 2.19
C LEU A 161 -18.76 -1.46 3.25
N ALA A 162 -18.43 -1.95 4.45
CA ALA A 162 -19.35 -2.05 5.57
C ALA A 162 -19.60 -0.71 6.31
N GLY A 163 -18.95 0.39 5.89
CA GLY A 163 -19.06 1.70 6.56
C GLY A 163 -18.29 1.82 7.88
N ALA A 164 -17.57 0.79 8.30
CA ALA A 164 -16.75 0.77 9.52
C ALA A 164 -15.37 1.42 9.35
N PHE A 165 -14.99 1.79 8.12
CA PHE A 165 -13.72 2.44 7.77
C PHE A 165 -13.93 3.70 6.90
N PRO A 166 -14.60 4.75 7.40
CA PRO A 166 -15.01 5.89 6.59
C PRO A 166 -13.82 6.80 6.22
N LEU A 167 -13.65 7.05 4.92
CA LEU A 167 -12.78 8.11 4.40
C LEU A 167 -13.63 9.38 4.26
N ALA A 168 -13.15 10.52 4.74
CA ALA A 168 -13.98 11.71 5.01
C ALA A 168 -14.55 12.47 3.78
N ARG A 169 -14.75 11.83 2.62
CA ARG A 169 -15.36 12.52 1.47
C ARG A 169 -15.93 11.64 0.35
N ASP A 170 -16.75 10.67 0.70
CA ASP A 170 -17.63 10.03 -0.30
C ASP A 170 -19.04 10.67 -0.37
N ASP A 171 -19.44 11.52 0.60
CA ASP A 171 -20.84 11.99 0.74
C ASP A 171 -21.08 13.49 0.99
N THR A 172 -20.22 14.42 0.55
CA THR A 172 -20.56 15.86 0.68
C THR A 172 -20.43 16.58 -0.66
N PRO A 173 -21.55 16.87 -1.36
CA PRO A 173 -21.56 17.89 -2.40
C PRO A 173 -21.00 19.18 -1.80
N ALA A 174 -20.02 19.77 -2.48
CA ALA A 174 -19.35 20.98 -2.02
C ALA A 174 -20.28 22.21 -1.96
N ASP A 175 -21.51 22.11 -2.47
CA ASP A 175 -22.44 23.23 -2.59
C ASP A 175 -23.83 22.80 -2.12
N GLN A 176 -24.15 23.07 -0.86
CA GLN A 176 -25.48 23.59 -0.57
C GLN A 176 -25.31 25.05 -0.17
N PRO A 177 -25.66 26.02 -1.04
CA PRO A 177 -25.66 27.41 -0.65
C PRO A 177 -26.55 27.56 0.58
N LYS A 178 -26.04 28.27 1.59
CA LYS A 178 -26.85 28.70 2.73
C LYS A 178 -27.99 29.54 2.16
N THR A 179 -29.19 29.00 2.07
CA THR A 179 -30.40 29.80 1.85
C THR A 179 -30.56 30.68 3.09
N VAL A 180 -30.38 31.98 2.89
CA VAL A 180 -30.67 33.04 3.87
C VAL A 180 -32.17 33.14 4.06
#